data_AF-A0A8T9DI18-F1
#
_entry.id   AF-A0A8T9DI18-F1
#
_cell.length_a   1.000
_cell.length_b   1.000
_cell.length_c   1.000
_cell.angle_alpha   90.00
_cell.angle_beta   90.00
_cell.angle_gamma   90.00
#
_symmetry.space_group_name_H-M   'P 1'
#
loop_
_entity.id
_entity.type
_entity.pdbx_description
1 polymer ?
#
loop_
_entity_poly.entity_id
_entity_poly.type
_entity_poly.pdbx_seq_one_letter_code
_entity_poly.pdbx_strand_id
1 'polypeptide(L)'
;MSVGAALEQLLRLIHRRAMRLAALPEDERDSHYDLIRLSCCAAAEHIGQSPDRAALTANDMVEFVRALVGIIEMGGGPDHGRNTDQRPPVRHFGGQENGTTRI
;
A
#
# COMPACT_ATOMS: atom_id res chain seq x y z
N MET A 1 -1.44 25.07 10.57
CA MET A 1 -1.21 24.09 9.48
C MET A 1 -1.58 24.79 8.18
N SER A 2 -0.75 24.77 7.13
CA SER A 2 -1.15 25.37 5.84
C SER A 2 -2.14 24.46 5.11
N VAL A 3 -2.97 25.03 4.26
CA VAL A 3 -3.93 24.27 3.43
C VAL A 3 -3.20 23.23 2.57
N GLY A 4 -2.05 23.61 1.99
CA GLY A 4 -1.22 22.70 1.20
C GLY A 4 -0.69 21.51 2.01
N ALA A 5 -0.23 21.74 3.24
CA ALA A 5 0.25 20.67 4.12
C ALA A 5 -0.89 19.72 4.55
N ALA A 6 -2.09 20.24 4.75
CA ALA A 6 -3.26 19.41 5.07
C ALA A 6 -3.66 18.52 3.88
N LEU A 7 -3.67 19.07 2.67
CA LEU A 7 -3.95 18.31 1.45
C LEU A 7 -2.91 17.20 1.22
N GLU A 8 -1.62 17.52 1.39
CA GLU A 8 -0.56 16.52 1.22
C GLU A 8 -0.69 15.37 2.24
N GLN A 9 -1.00 15.68 3.50
CA GLN A 9 -1.24 14.65 4.52
C GLN A 9 -2.44 13.78 4.17
N LEU A 10 -3.54 14.37 3.69
CA LEU A 10 -4.72 13.64 3.24
C LEU A 10 -4.36 12.67 2.10
N LEU A 11 -3.63 13.15 1.09
CA LEU A 11 -3.20 12.33 -0.05
C LEU A 11 -2.31 11.17 0.40
N ARG A 12 -1.36 11.40 1.32
CA ARG A 12 -0.51 10.34 1.89
C ARG A 12 -1.33 9.29 2.65
N LEU A 13 -2.35 9.70 3.40
CA LEU A 13 -3.24 8.77 4.12
C LEU A 13 -4.04 7.90 3.15
N ILE A 14 -4.59 8.50 2.09
CA ILE A 14 -5.32 7.79 1.04
C ILE A 14 -4.40 6.80 0.32
N HIS A 15 -3.20 7.23 -0.07
CA HIS A 15 -2.20 6.36 -0.70
C HIS A 15 -1.84 5.15 0.17
N ARG A 16 -1.59 5.35 1.47
CA ARG A 16 -1.32 4.23 2.41
C ARG A 16 -2.50 3.26 2.54
N ARG A 17 -3.73 3.75 2.41
CA ARG A 17 -4.91 2.87 2.40
C ARG A 17 -5.00 2.10 1.08
N ALA A 18 -4.78 2.76 -0.05
CA ALA A 18 -4.77 2.12 -1.36
C ALA A 18 -3.69 1.03 -1.48
N MET A 19 -2.47 1.25 -0.97
CA MET A 19 -1.44 0.20 -0.92
C MET A 19 -1.89 -1.04 -0.15
N ARG A 20 -2.61 -0.86 0.98
CA ARG A 20 -3.16 -1.98 1.75
C ARG A 20 -4.26 -2.71 1.00
N LEU A 21 -5.11 -1.98 0.26
CA LEU A 21 -6.16 -2.57 -0.56
C LEU A 21 -5.62 -3.34 -1.76
N ALA A 22 -4.60 -2.80 -2.43
CA ALA A 22 -3.95 -3.46 -3.56
C ALA A 22 -3.28 -4.79 -3.18
N ALA A 23 -2.97 -4.99 -1.89
CA ALA A 23 -2.43 -6.25 -1.38
C ALA A 23 -3.52 -7.32 -1.10
N LEU A 24 -4.80 -6.96 -1.10
CA LEU A 24 -5.91 -7.89 -0.91
C LEU A 24 -6.37 -8.50 -2.24
N PRO A 25 -6.94 -9.72 -2.25
CA PRO A 25 -7.70 -10.24 -3.39
C PRO A 25 -8.84 -9.28 -3.80
N GLU A 26 -9.15 -9.23 -5.10
CA GLU A 26 -10.16 -8.30 -5.64
C GLU A 26 -11.53 -8.46 -4.98
N ASP A 27 -11.96 -9.70 -4.75
CA ASP A 27 -13.24 -10.07 -4.13
C ASP A 27 -13.37 -9.66 -2.67
N GLU A 28 -12.25 -9.41 -1.97
CA GLU A 28 -12.25 -8.96 -0.59
C GLU A 28 -12.34 -7.42 -0.45
N ARG A 29 -12.05 -6.67 -1.53
CA ARG A 29 -11.91 -5.21 -1.49
C ARG A 29 -13.24 -4.46 -1.40
N ASP A 30 -14.33 -5.03 -1.92
CA ASP A 30 -15.63 -4.34 -2.01
C ASP A 30 -16.14 -3.89 -0.65
N SER A 31 -15.99 -4.72 0.38
CA SER A 31 -16.34 -4.38 1.77
C SER A 31 -15.58 -3.14 2.27
N HIS A 32 -14.32 -2.96 1.86
CA HIS A 32 -13.52 -1.81 2.23
C HIS A 32 -13.93 -0.55 1.48
N TYR A 33 -14.33 -0.66 0.21
CA TYR A 33 -14.87 0.46 -0.56
C TYR A 33 -16.21 0.93 0.03
N ASP A 34 -17.06 0.02 0.47
CA ASP A 34 -18.31 0.38 1.17
C ASP A 34 -18.05 1.12 2.48
N LEU A 35 -17.06 0.70 3.26
CA LEU A 35 -16.65 1.42 4.47
C LEU A 35 -16.12 2.83 4.16
N ILE A 36 -15.39 3.01 3.04
CA ILE A 36 -14.98 4.34 2.57
C ILE A 36 -16.20 5.19 2.27
N ARG A 37 -17.12 4.66 1.47
CA ARG A 37 -18.36 5.34 1.06
C ARG A 37 -19.16 5.81 2.27
N LEU A 38 -19.44 4.92 3.22
CA LEU A 38 -20.18 5.23 4.46
C LEU A 38 -19.47 6.32 5.28
N SER A 39 -18.16 6.21 5.46
CA SER A 39 -17.38 7.20 6.22
C SER A 39 -17.40 8.57 5.54
N CYS A 40 -17.27 8.61 4.20
CA CYS A 40 -17.28 9.84 3.43
C CYS A 40 -18.68 10.49 3.41
N CYS A 41 -19.76 9.72 3.29
CA CYS A 41 -21.12 10.24 3.43
C CYS A 41 -21.30 10.91 4.79
N ALA A 42 -20.99 10.19 5.88
CA ALA A 42 -21.14 10.72 7.23
C ALA A 42 -20.32 11.99 7.45
N ALA A 43 -19.08 12.05 6.95
CA ALA A 43 -18.24 13.23 7.05
C ALA A 43 -18.78 14.41 6.21
N ALA A 44 -19.26 14.15 4.99
CA ALA A 44 -19.81 15.17 4.11
C ALA A 44 -21.12 15.75 4.65
N GLU A 45 -22.01 14.92 5.20
CA GLU A 45 -23.22 15.37 5.90
C GLU A 45 -22.86 16.17 7.15
N HIS A 46 -21.86 15.75 7.92
CA HIS A 46 -21.42 16.44 9.12
C HIS A 46 -20.93 17.87 8.83
N ILE A 47 -20.35 18.12 7.65
CA ILE A 47 -19.94 19.47 7.22
C ILE A 47 -21.06 20.25 6.49
N GLY A 48 -22.29 19.74 6.50
CA GLY A 48 -23.49 20.44 6.03
C GLY A 48 -23.92 20.14 4.60
N GLN A 49 -23.35 19.12 3.94
CA GLN A 49 -23.89 18.68 2.64
C GLN A 49 -25.25 17.99 2.82
N SER A 50 -26.14 18.11 1.82
CA SER A 50 -27.35 17.30 1.76
C SER A 50 -27.00 15.82 1.52
N PRO A 51 -27.86 14.86 1.93
CA PRO A 51 -27.61 13.43 1.72
C PRO A 51 -27.26 13.08 0.26
N ASP A 52 -27.97 13.67 -0.71
CA ASP A 52 -27.69 13.44 -2.13
C ASP A 52 -26.31 13.92 -2.55
N ARG A 53 -25.88 15.10 -2.06
CA ARG A 53 -24.55 15.66 -2.34
C ARG A 53 -23.45 14.89 -1.62
N ALA A 54 -23.71 14.44 -0.40
CA ALA A 54 -22.79 13.61 0.37
C ALA A 54 -22.56 12.27 -0.31
N ALA A 55 -23.62 11.65 -0.85
CA ALA A 55 -23.53 10.40 -1.60
C ALA A 55 -22.69 10.56 -2.87
N LEU A 56 -22.86 11.65 -3.64
CA LEU A 56 -22.01 11.95 -4.79
C LEU A 56 -20.54 12.10 -4.38
N THR A 57 -20.28 12.92 -3.35
CA THR A 57 -18.92 13.12 -2.82
C THR A 57 -18.27 11.80 -2.40
N ALA A 58 -19.02 10.95 -1.69
CA ALA A 58 -18.53 9.66 -1.24
C ALA A 58 -18.22 8.70 -2.40
N ASN A 59 -19.06 8.69 -3.44
CA ASN A 59 -18.83 7.88 -4.63
C ASN A 59 -17.55 8.33 -5.36
N ASP A 60 -17.36 9.64 -5.57
CA ASP A 60 -16.14 10.16 -6.19
C ASP A 60 -14.88 9.78 -5.40
N MET A 61 -14.96 9.80 -4.06
CA MET A 61 -13.87 9.35 -3.21
C MET A 61 -13.58 7.86 -3.35
N VAL A 62 -14.60 7.01 -3.47
CA VAL A 62 -14.43 5.57 -3.71
C VAL A 62 -13.77 5.32 -5.07
N GLU A 63 -14.27 5.97 -6.13
CA GLU A 63 -13.71 5.82 -7.48
C GLU A 63 -12.26 6.29 -7.54
N PHE A 64 -11.93 7.38 -6.85
CA PHE A 64 -10.54 7.83 -6.73
C PHE A 64 -9.65 6.76 -6.07
N VAL A 65 -10.11 6.11 -4.99
CA VAL A 65 -9.34 5.03 -4.34
C VAL A 65 -9.25 3.79 -5.24
N ARG A 66 -10.32 3.41 -5.96
CA ARG A 66 -10.30 2.31 -6.95
C ARG A 66 -9.25 2.56 -8.03
N ALA A 67 -9.24 3.76 -8.60
CA ALA A 67 -8.24 4.14 -9.61
C ALA A 67 -6.82 4.08 -9.04
N LEU A 68 -6.60 4.55 -7.81
CA LEU A 68 -5.28 4.51 -7.18
C LEU A 68 -4.80 3.07 -6.92
N VAL A 69 -5.69 2.17 -6.52
CA VAL A 69 -5.40 0.73 -6.41
C VAL A 69 -4.96 0.16 -7.76
N GLY A 70 -5.73 0.42 -8.83
CA GLY A 70 -5.36 -0.03 -10.18
C GLY A 70 -4.01 0.51 -10.65
N ILE A 71 -3.67 1.76 -10.34
CA ILE A 71 -2.34 2.33 -10.63
C ILE A 71 -1.23 1.58 -9.87
N ILE A 72 -1.43 1.29 -8.58
CA ILE A 72 -0.46 0.57 -7.75
C ILE A 72 -0.23 -0.85 -8.28
N GLU A 73 -1.30 -1.54 -8.67
CA GLU A 73 -1.23 -2.89 -9.23
C GLU A 73 -0.48 -2.90 -10.56
N MET A 74 -0.77 -1.95 -11.46
CA MET A 74 -0.06 -1.82 -12.73
C MET A 74 1.42 -1.47 -12.56
N GLY A 75 1.77 -0.72 -11.51
CA GLY A 75 3.16 -0.41 -11.16
C GLY A 75 3.91 -1.54 -10.45
N GLY A 76 3.19 -2.58 -9.99
CA GLY A 76 3.70 -3.70 -9.19
C GLY A 76 4.02 -4.98 -9.95
N GLY A 77 4.30 -4.91 -11.26
CA GLY A 77 4.70 -6.06 -12.10
C GLY A 77 5.84 -6.92 -11.51
N PRO A 78 6.09 -8.14 -12.05
CA PRO A 78 6.48 -9.39 -11.36
C PRO A 78 7.79 -9.43 -10.54
N ASP A 79 8.48 -8.32 -10.33
CA ASP A 79 9.79 -8.25 -9.66
C ASP A 79 9.74 -8.26 -8.12
N HIS A 80 8.57 -8.23 -7.48
CA HIS A 80 8.49 -8.48 -6.04
C HIS A 80 8.62 -9.97 -5.65
N GLY A 81 8.77 -10.86 -6.64
CA GLY A 81 9.04 -12.29 -6.45
C GLY A 81 10.52 -12.69 -6.43
N ARG A 82 11.48 -11.76 -6.49
CA ARG A 82 12.92 -12.09 -6.50
C ARG A 82 13.67 -11.58 -5.28
N ASN A 83 13.23 -11.96 -4.08
CA ASN A 83 14.09 -11.91 -2.91
C ASN A 83 13.83 -13.09 -1.94
N THR A 84 13.95 -14.31 -2.46
CA THR A 84 14.09 -15.53 -1.63
C THR A 84 15.24 -16.43 -2.10
N ASP A 85 16.15 -15.93 -2.94
CA ASP A 85 17.22 -16.77 -3.50
C ASP A 85 18.63 -16.17 -3.37
N GLN A 86 18.89 -15.41 -2.30
CA GLN A 86 20.27 -15.20 -1.85
C GLN A 86 20.67 -16.30 -0.86
N ARG A 87 21.20 -17.37 -1.46
CA ARG A 87 22.08 -18.39 -0.86
C ARG A 87 22.94 -17.83 0.29
N PRO A 88 23.16 -18.60 1.37
CA PRO A 88 23.91 -18.15 2.52
C PRO A 88 25.38 -17.89 2.15
N PRO A 89 26.09 -16.97 2.83
CA PRO A 89 27.50 -16.75 2.56
C PRO A 89 28.30 -17.90 3.16
N VAL A 90 28.56 -18.95 2.39
CA VAL A 90 29.70 -19.83 2.65
C VAL A 90 30.94 -19.12 2.12
N ARG A 91 31.64 -18.39 2.99
CA ARG A 91 33.04 -18.03 2.78
C ARG A 91 33.91 -18.93 3.67
N HIS A 92 34.17 -20.15 3.20
CA HIS A 92 35.33 -20.90 3.66
C HIS A 92 36.57 -20.24 3.04
N PHE A 93 37.31 -19.51 3.87
CA PHE A 93 38.68 -19.09 3.58
C PHE A 93 39.56 -20.35 3.52
N GLY A 94 40.09 -20.65 2.33
CA GLY A 94 41.13 -21.65 2.15
C GLY A 94 42.52 -21.04 2.34
N GLY A 95 43.43 -21.82 2.93
CA GLY A 95 44.87 -21.65 2.72
C GLY A 95 45.70 -21.35 3.96
N GLN A 96 45.90 -22.35 4.84
CA GLN A 96 47.18 -22.48 5.53
C GLN A 96 47.59 -23.96 5.50
N GLU A 97 48.52 -24.25 4.59
CA GLU A 97 49.12 -25.57 4.41
C GLU A 97 50.50 -25.60 5.06
N ASN A 98 50.75 -26.70 5.80
CA ASN A 98 52.04 -27.36 6.06
C ASN A 98 53.05 -26.63 6.98
N GLY A 99 53.67 -27.22 7.99
CA GLY A 99 53.82 -28.56 8.58
C GLY A 99 54.65 -28.34 9.87
N THR A 100 55.01 -29.25 10.77
CA THR A 100 55.19 -30.69 10.76
C THR A 100 55.36 -31.07 12.23
N THR A 101 54.60 -32.05 12.71
CA THR A 101 54.85 -32.73 13.99
C THR A 101 55.98 -33.75 13.80
N ARG A 102 57.03 -33.72 14.63
CA ARG A 102 57.84 -34.92 14.93
C ARG A 102 58.56 -34.79 16.28
N ILE A 103 58.15 -35.70 17.17
CA ILE A 103 58.83 -36.38 18.30
C ILE A 103 59.41 -35.50 19.40
#